data_AF-A0A0A9GLP7-F1
#
_entry.id   AF-A0A0A9GLP7-F1
#
_cell.length_a   1.000
_cell.length_b   1.000
_cell.length_c   1.000
_cell.angle_alpha   90.00
_cell.angle_beta   90.00
_cell.angle_gamma   90.00
#
_symmetry.space_group_name_H-M   'P 1'
#
loop_
_entity.id
_entity.type
_entity.pdbx_description
1 polymer ?
#
loop_
_entity_poly.entity_id
_entity_poly.type
_entity_poly.pdbx_seq_one_letter_code
_entity_poly.pdbx_strand_id
1 'polypeptide(L)'
;MAVDRGCYIDQSQSLNVHMEQPNFGKLTSLHFHAWSKGLKTGMYYLRTRAAADAIKFTVDTALLKENGVRVLSLNSICICLQSYPKQLLKQLTMKNTA
;
A
#
# COMPACT_ATOMS: atom_id res chain seq x y z
N MET A 1 5.40 -6.42 -14.92
CA MET A 1 6.17 -6.46 -13.66
C MET A 1 6.11 -7.80 -12.93
N ALA A 2 4.93 -8.32 -12.52
CA ALA A 2 4.86 -9.59 -11.79
C ALA A 2 5.27 -10.81 -12.64
N VAL A 3 4.99 -10.77 -13.95
CA VAL A 3 5.37 -11.81 -14.92
C VAL A 3 6.87 -11.77 -15.21
N ASP A 4 7.43 -10.56 -15.38
CA ASP A 4 8.83 -10.37 -15.79
C ASP A 4 9.83 -10.93 -14.78
N ARG A 5 9.52 -10.85 -13.47
CA ARG A 5 10.34 -11.46 -12.42
C ARG A 5 10.12 -12.97 -12.26
N GLY A 6 9.11 -13.53 -12.91
CA GLY A 6 8.72 -14.94 -12.77
C GLY A 6 9.79 -15.93 -13.27
N CYS A 7 10.66 -15.51 -14.19
CA CYS A 7 11.78 -16.33 -14.68
C CYS A 7 12.89 -16.55 -13.64
N TYR A 8 12.96 -15.70 -12.61
CA TYR A 8 13.94 -15.80 -11.53
C TYR A 8 13.37 -16.47 -10.26
N ILE A 9 12.13 -16.98 -10.32
CA ILE A 9 11.41 -17.58 -9.19
C ILE A 9 11.17 -19.05 -9.47
N ASP A 10 11.87 -19.90 -8.72
CA ASP A 10 11.82 -21.36 -8.78
C ASP A 10 10.41 -21.91 -8.47
N GLN A 11 9.79 -21.44 -7.39
CA GLN A 11 8.48 -21.89 -6.94
C GLN A 11 7.39 -20.93 -7.37
N SER A 12 6.96 -20.01 -6.52
CA SER A 12 5.89 -19.07 -6.82
C SER A 12 6.06 -17.81 -5.97
N GLN A 13 5.17 -16.84 -6.17
CA GLN A 13 5.19 -15.59 -5.43
C GLN A 13 3.80 -15.26 -4.90
N SER A 14 3.74 -14.76 -3.67
CA SER A 14 2.51 -14.28 -3.05
C SER A 14 2.02 -13.00 -3.73
N LEU A 15 1.06 -13.15 -4.66
CA LEU A 15 0.51 -12.04 -5.44
C LEU A 15 -0.80 -11.52 -4.82
N ASN A 16 -0.70 -10.44 -4.05
CA ASN A 16 -1.86 -9.73 -3.51
C ASN A 16 -2.46 -8.79 -4.56
N VAL A 17 -3.76 -8.94 -4.84
CA VAL A 17 -4.49 -8.12 -5.81
C VAL A 17 -5.36 -7.13 -5.05
N HIS A 18 -5.23 -5.85 -5.38
CA HIS A 18 -6.02 -4.77 -4.78
C HIS A 18 -7.00 -4.26 -5.82
N MET A 19 -8.30 -4.33 -5.53
CA MET A 19 -9.36 -3.91 -6.44
C MET A 19 -10.45 -3.18 -5.67
N GLU A 20 -10.70 -1.93 -6.02
CA GLU A 20 -11.65 -1.08 -5.29
C GLU A 20 -13.09 -1.58 -5.42
N GLN A 21 -13.55 -1.82 -6.65
CA GLN A 21 -14.89 -2.33 -6.94
C GLN A 21 -14.79 -3.69 -7.66
N PRO A 22 -14.80 -4.80 -6.92
CA PRO A 22 -14.80 -6.13 -7.51
C PRO A 22 -16.11 -6.40 -8.24
N ASN A 23 -15.99 -6.89 -9.47
CA ASN A 23 -17.11 -7.42 -10.27
C ASN A 23 -16.66 -8.78 -10.83
N PHE A 24 -17.59 -9.71 -10.99
CA PHE A 24 -17.33 -11.01 -11.60
C PHE A 24 -16.58 -10.89 -12.93
N GLY A 25 -17.00 -9.97 -13.81
CA GLY A 25 -16.29 -9.74 -15.09
C GLY A 25 -14.82 -9.31 -14.92
N LYS A 26 -14.52 -8.49 -13.91
CA LYS A 26 -13.15 -8.03 -13.62
C LYS A 26 -12.30 -9.15 -13.00
N LEU A 27 -12.87 -9.95 -12.11
CA LEU A 27 -12.17 -11.08 -11.48
C LEU A 27 -11.87 -12.18 -12.50
N THR A 28 -12.84 -12.50 -13.35
CA THR A 28 -12.68 -13.50 -14.40
C THR A 28 -11.62 -13.05 -15.42
N SER A 29 -11.69 -11.82 -15.91
CA SER A 29 -10.66 -11.29 -16.84
C SER A 29 -9.26 -11.22 -16.21
N LEU A 30 -9.17 -10.86 -14.92
CA LEU A 30 -7.91 -10.89 -14.17
C LEU A 30 -7.32 -12.31 -14.09
N HIS A 31 -8.14 -13.32 -13.77
CA HIS A 31 -7.67 -14.71 -13.70
C HIS A 31 -7.22 -15.23 -15.07
N PHE A 32 -7.98 -14.96 -16.14
CA PHE A 32 -7.58 -15.34 -17.49
C PHE A 32 -6.32 -14.61 -17.96
N HIS A 33 -6.15 -13.34 -17.60
CA HIS A 33 -4.93 -12.61 -17.89
C HIS A 33 -3.72 -13.19 -17.14
N ALA A 34 -3.86 -13.55 -15.87
CA ALA A 34 -2.77 -14.16 -15.10
C ALA A 34 -2.38 -15.54 -15.66
N TRP A 35 -3.37 -16.34 -16.04
CA TRP A 35 -3.17 -17.66 -16.64
C TRP A 35 -2.49 -17.58 -18.03
N SER A 36 -3.00 -16.73 -18.93
CA SER A 36 -2.41 -16.55 -20.27
C SER A 36 -0.98 -16.01 -20.24
N LYS A 37 -0.60 -15.29 -19.18
CA LYS A 37 0.77 -14.82 -18.94
C LYS A 37 1.67 -15.84 -18.22
N GLY A 38 1.17 -17.02 -17.89
CA GLY A 38 1.94 -18.09 -17.26
C GLY A 38 2.30 -17.84 -15.80
N LEU A 39 1.54 -17.01 -15.08
CA LEU A 39 1.76 -16.84 -13.64
C LEU A 39 1.38 -18.12 -12.89
N LYS A 40 2.33 -18.64 -12.10
CA LYS A 40 2.12 -19.80 -11.24
C LYS A 40 1.09 -19.55 -10.13
N THR A 41 1.00 -18.31 -9.65
CA THR A 41 -0.03 -17.85 -8.71
C THR A 41 -0.79 -16.69 -9.34
N GLY A 42 -2.06 -16.91 -9.69
CA GLY A 42 -2.89 -15.88 -10.30
C GLY A 42 -3.41 -14.83 -9.31
N MET A 43 -3.71 -15.24 -8.08
CA MET A 43 -4.15 -14.37 -6.99
C MET A 43 -3.95 -15.07 -5.66
N TYR A 44 -3.41 -14.37 -4.66
CA TYR A 44 -3.27 -14.87 -3.28
C TYR A 44 -4.38 -14.33 -2.38
N TYR A 45 -4.42 -13.01 -2.17
CA TYR A 45 -5.54 -12.33 -1.54
C TYR A 45 -6.12 -11.26 -2.46
N LEU A 46 -7.44 -11.14 -2.46
CA LEU A 46 -8.15 -9.98 -2.97
C LEU A 46 -8.36 -8.99 -1.83
N ARG A 47 -7.83 -7.78 -1.99
CA ARG A 47 -8.02 -6.67 -1.06
C ARG A 47 -8.97 -5.67 -1.70
N THR A 48 -10.13 -5.50 -1.10
CA THR A 48 -11.14 -4.54 -1.53
C THR A 48 -11.17 -3.37 -0.56
N ARG A 49 -11.45 -2.18 -1.10
CA ARG A 49 -11.78 -1.02 -0.26
C ARG A 49 -13.30 -0.92 -0.19
N ALA A 50 -13.81 -0.48 0.95
CA ALA A 50 -15.23 -0.18 1.06
C ALA A 50 -15.60 0.96 0.08
N ALA A 51 -16.81 0.90 -0.48
CA ALA A 51 -17.28 1.93 -1.41
C ALA A 51 -17.39 3.32 -0.76
N ALA A 52 -17.55 3.36 0.57
CA ALA A 52 -17.43 4.56 1.37
C ALA A 52 -16.31 4.38 2.39
N ASP A 53 -15.34 5.29 2.39
CA ASP A 53 -14.35 5.37 3.47
C ASP A 53 -15.08 5.79 4.75
N ALA A 54 -14.85 5.08 5.86
CA ALA A 54 -15.40 5.45 7.16
C ALA A 54 -14.96 6.89 7.51
N ILE A 55 -15.88 7.69 8.06
CA ILE A 55 -15.57 9.02 8.59
C ILE A 55 -14.50 8.84 9.66
N LYS A 56 -13.27 9.24 9.34
CA LYS A 56 -12.14 9.13 10.26
C LYS A 56 -12.31 10.21 11.31
N PHE A 57 -12.87 9.84 12.46
CA PHE A 57 -12.92 10.70 13.63
C PHE A 57 -11.48 10.97 14.09
N THR A 58 -10.97 12.13 13.68
CA THR A 58 -9.68 12.67 14.10
C THR A 58 -9.96 13.85 15.01
N VAL A 59 -8.98 14.24 15.83
CA VAL A 59 -9.04 15.49 16.62
C VAL A 59 -9.43 16.66 15.71
N ASP A 60 -10.22 17.60 16.23
CA ASP A 60 -10.86 18.70 15.51
C ASP A 60 -10.10 19.16 14.26
N THR A 61 -10.65 18.80 13.10
CA THR A 61 -10.07 19.11 11.79
C THR A 61 -9.92 20.61 11.52
N ALA A 62 -10.63 21.44 12.29
CA ALA A 62 -10.48 22.90 12.29
C ALA A 62 -9.09 23.33 12.78
N LEU A 63 -8.57 22.73 13.85
CA LEU A 63 -7.25 23.03 14.41
C LEU A 63 -6.13 22.54 13.48
N LEU A 64 -6.33 21.42 12.79
CA LEU A 64 -5.37 20.90 11.82
C LEU A 64 -5.26 21.77 10.56
N LYS A 65 -6.36 22.43 10.14
CA LYS A 65 -6.37 23.39 9.03
C LYS A 65 -5.56 24.65 9.33
N GLU A 66 -5.61 25.13 10.57
CA GLU A 66 -4.91 26.34 11.01
C GLU A 66 -3.39 26.12 11.11
N ASN A 67 -2.96 24.91 11.52
CA ASN A 67 -1.55 24.57 11.69
C ASN A 67 -0.80 24.23 10.40
N GLY A 68 -1.43 24.35 9.22
CA GLY A 68 -0.75 24.15 7.92
C GLY A 68 -0.17 22.74 7.70
N VAL A 69 -0.51 21.77 8.55
CA VAL A 69 -0.05 20.39 8.43
C VAL A 69 -0.87 19.71 7.33
N ARG A 70 -0.32 19.69 6.12
CA ARG A 70 -0.87 18.90 5.01
C ARG A 70 -0.67 17.42 5.34
N VAL A 71 -1.73 16.78 5.83
CA VAL A 71 -1.80 15.31 5.84
C VAL A 71 -1.83 14.88 4.38
N LEU A 72 -0.67 14.52 3.84
CA LEU A 72 -0.59 13.94 2.50
C LEU A 72 -1.32 12.61 2.55
N SER A 73 -2.54 12.62 2.02
CA SER A 73 -3.24 11.41 1.59
C SER A 73 -2.32 10.70 0.60
N LEU A 74 -1.70 9.61 1.04
CA LEU A 74 -0.99 8.66 0.18
C LEU A 74 -2.03 7.92 -0.68
N ASN A 75 -2.59 8.63 -1.64
CA ASN A 75 -3.22 8.05 -2.81
C ASN A 75 -2.21 8.20 -3.95
N SER A 76 -1.70 7.05 -4.40
CA SER A 76 -0.79 6.83 -5.53
C SER A 76 0.72 6.95 -5.26
N ILE A 77 1.34 5.77 -5.25
CA ILE A 77 2.73 5.46 -5.60
C ILE A 77 3.81 6.03 -4.68
N CYS A 78 4.45 5.13 -3.90
CA CYS A 78 5.86 5.27 -3.58
C CYS A 78 6.51 3.88 -3.50
N ILE A 79 6.96 3.38 -4.64
CA ILE A 79 8.17 2.56 -4.69
C ILE A 79 9.30 3.57 -4.84
N CYS A 80 10.07 3.80 -3.79
CA CYS A 80 11.47 4.18 -3.93
C CYS A 80 12.20 3.86 -2.63
N LEU A 81 13.22 3.01 -2.74
CA LEU A 81 14.32 2.94 -1.80
C LEU A 81 14.84 4.36 -1.55
N GLN A 82 14.73 4.87 -0.33
CA GLN A 82 15.69 5.84 0.17
C GLN A 82 15.75 5.84 1.69
N SER A 83 16.84 5.25 2.19
CA SER A 83 17.73 5.86 3.17
C SER A 83 17.07 6.50 4.40
N TYR A 84 17.01 5.75 5.50
CA TYR A 84 16.79 6.30 6.84
C TYR A 84 17.86 7.36 7.15
N PRO A 85 17.52 8.65 7.38
CA PRO A 85 18.48 9.57 7.98
C PRO A 85 18.51 9.33 9.51
N LYS A 86 19.68 8.89 10.01
CA LYS A 86 20.03 8.72 11.43
C LYS A 86 20.06 10.04 12.23
N GLN A 87 19.00 10.85 12.23
CA GLN A 87 19.01 12.14 12.93
C GLN A 87 17.96 12.30 14.03
N LEU A 88 16.99 11.39 14.15
CA LEU A 88 15.96 11.46 15.19
C LEU A 88 16.15 10.46 16.34
N LEU A 89 17.39 10.20 16.76
CA LEU A 89 17.69 9.41 17.98
C LEU A 89 18.46 10.22 19.04
N LYS A 90 18.70 11.52 18.83
CA LYS A 90 19.43 12.38 19.80
C LYS A 90 18.55 13.29 20.66
N GLN A 91 17.24 13.36 20.43
CA GLN A 91 16.37 14.25 21.22
C GLN A 91 15.63 13.56 22.39
N LEU A 92 15.66 12.23 22.46
CA LEU A 92 14.99 11.47 23.52
C LEU A 92 15.88 11.11 24.73
N THR A 93 17.19 11.39 24.68
CA THR A 93 18.13 11.10 25.79
C THR A 93 18.53 12.33 26.62
N MET A 94 18.07 13.54 26.28
CA MET A 94 18.52 14.80 26.92
C MET A 94 17.49 15.46 27.85
N LYS A 95 16.36 14.79 28.17
CA LYS A 95 15.31 15.36 29.04
C LYS A 95 15.13 14.65 30.40
N ASN A 96 16.07 13.80 30.81
CA ASN A 96 16.02 13.08 32.08
C ASN A 96 17.30 13.22 32.92
N THR A 97 17.90 14.41 32.94
CA THR A 97 18.88 14.81 33.97
C THR A 97 18.85 16.34 34.11
N ALA A 98 17.96 16.82 34.97
CA ALA A 98 18.07 18.01 35.82
C ALA A 98 16.82 18.10 36.69
#